data_AF-A0A0S7X3A3-F1
#
_entry.id   AF-A0A0S7X3A3-F1
#
_cell.length_a   1.000
_cell.length_b   1.000
_cell.length_c   1.000
_cell.angle_alpha   90.00
_cell.angle_beta   90.00
_cell.angle_gamma   90.00
#
_symmetry.space_group_name_H-M   'P 1'
#
loop_
_entity.id
_entity.type
_entity.pdbx_description
1 polymer ?
#
loop_
_entity_poly.entity_id
_entity_poly.type
_entity_poly.pdbx_seq_one_letter_code
_entity_poly.pdbx_strand_id
1 'polypeptide(L)'
;MKSSPLILIFILVLIFPLFVFSQITQQVDIEISARVKVTPLGPPPPPGVFVPPPPGKIILKGMTSPFANLTVFKSGTVCATFQASSSGLFEKEITGILVGTYNFGIFAEDTEGRKTVTSNFTVPVFSERITTVSGIFLSPTIGISSTKIIKGETLKIFGQVFPQSRVEIFIFPENIVKESMPSTDGKWIFELDTNVLKEGEYQVQAKAISTDGYQSLFSQSISFLVLAPPEVICKGADLNFDGKVDLIDFSILLYFWEQKNPKNFCADINQDGIVDLIDFSIMMYYWTG
;
A
#
# COMPACT_ATOMS: atom_id res chain seq x y z
N MET A 1 29.92 66.75 -20.85
CA MET A 1 29.55 65.54 -21.62
C MET A 1 29.40 64.40 -20.63
N LYS A 2 28.19 63.82 -20.55
CA LYS A 2 27.75 62.85 -19.54
C LYS A 2 28.53 61.53 -19.64
N SER A 3 29.12 61.06 -18.54
CA SER A 3 29.58 59.67 -18.39
C SER A 3 28.41 58.81 -17.91
N SER A 4 28.01 57.82 -18.71
CA SER A 4 27.07 56.77 -18.32
C SER A 4 27.85 55.59 -17.75
N PRO A 5 27.44 54.96 -16.63
CA PRO A 5 28.04 53.71 -16.21
C PRO A 5 27.39 52.54 -16.96
N LEU A 6 28.22 51.62 -17.46
CA LEU A 6 27.78 50.32 -17.98
C LEU A 6 27.34 49.46 -16.79
N ILE A 7 26.04 49.14 -16.71
CA ILE A 7 25.51 48.16 -15.75
C ILE A 7 25.69 46.78 -16.37
N LEU A 8 26.58 45.98 -15.77
CA LEU A 8 26.79 44.58 -16.13
C LEU A 8 25.69 43.74 -15.46
N ILE A 9 24.65 43.36 -16.22
CA ILE A 9 23.57 42.49 -15.73
C ILE A 9 24.07 41.04 -15.76
N PHE A 10 24.37 40.50 -14.58
CA PHE A 10 24.65 39.07 -14.39
C PHE A 10 23.32 38.32 -14.38
N ILE A 11 22.96 37.69 -15.49
CA ILE A 11 21.80 36.79 -15.55
C ILE A 11 22.19 35.48 -14.87
N LEU A 12 21.76 35.32 -13.61
CA LEU A 12 21.85 34.06 -12.88
C LEU A 12 20.80 33.10 -13.45
N VAL A 13 21.20 32.20 -14.35
CA VAL A 13 20.35 31.10 -14.81
C VAL A 13 20.22 30.11 -13.65
N LEU A 14 19.10 30.19 -12.92
CA LEU A 14 18.66 29.19 -11.97
C LEU A 14 18.36 27.89 -12.73
N ILE A 15 19.35 27.00 -12.77
CA ILE A 15 19.17 25.61 -13.22
C ILE A 15 18.37 24.91 -12.12
N PHE A 16 17.04 24.91 -12.25
CA PHE A 16 16.21 23.99 -11.49
C PHE A 16 16.57 22.57 -11.94
N PRO A 17 16.89 21.63 -11.02
CA PRO A 17 17.00 20.24 -11.40
C PRO A 17 15.63 19.79 -11.89
N LEU A 18 15.53 19.54 -13.19
CA LEU A 18 14.45 18.75 -13.77
C LEU A 18 14.53 17.37 -13.10
N PHE A 19 13.70 17.16 -12.09
CA PHE A 19 13.43 15.83 -11.58
C PHE A 19 12.73 15.06 -12.69
N VAL A 20 13.51 14.32 -13.46
CA VAL A 20 12.99 13.29 -14.35
C VAL A 20 12.46 12.19 -13.44
N PHE A 21 11.15 12.20 -13.19
CA PHE A 21 10.47 11.02 -12.66
C PHE A 21 10.57 9.94 -13.74
N SER A 22 11.53 9.03 -13.57
CA SER A 22 11.51 7.76 -14.29
C SER A 22 10.23 7.03 -13.89
N GLN A 23 9.24 6.98 -14.78
CA GLN A 23 8.14 6.03 -14.62
C GLN A 23 8.70 4.64 -14.89
N ILE A 24 8.99 3.90 -13.82
CA ILE A 24 9.29 2.47 -13.92
C ILE A 24 8.04 1.82 -14.51
N THR A 25 8.10 1.43 -15.77
CA THR A 25 7.02 0.69 -16.41
C THR A 25 7.06 -0.73 -15.82
N GLN A 26 6.09 -1.06 -14.97
CA GLN A 26 5.97 -2.40 -14.40
C GLN A 26 5.48 -3.35 -15.50
N GLN A 27 6.35 -4.28 -15.91
CA GLN A 27 6.00 -5.35 -16.84
C GLN A 27 5.45 -6.54 -16.05
N VAL A 28 4.29 -7.06 -16.47
CA VAL A 28 3.69 -8.29 -15.93
C VAL A 28 3.58 -9.28 -17.08
N ASP A 29 4.06 -10.50 -16.86
CA ASP A 29 4.01 -11.55 -17.87
C ASP A 29 2.62 -12.19 -17.89
N ILE A 30 1.82 -11.82 -18.90
CA ILE A 30 0.52 -12.43 -19.20
C ILE A 30 0.65 -13.22 -20.49
N GLU A 31 0.31 -14.50 -20.44
CA GLU A 31 0.37 -15.39 -21.59
C GLU A 31 -1.00 -15.48 -22.26
N ILE A 32 -1.06 -15.27 -23.57
CA ILE A 32 -2.28 -15.45 -24.37
C ILE A 32 -2.03 -16.57 -25.38
N SER A 33 -2.81 -17.64 -25.30
CA SER A 33 -2.76 -18.76 -26.23
C SER A 33 -4.14 -19.02 -26.82
N ALA A 34 -4.20 -19.53 -28.05
CA ALA A 34 -5.47 -19.91 -28.67
C ALA A 34 -5.42 -21.38 -29.10
N ARG A 35 -6.45 -22.15 -28.75
CA ARG A 35 -6.63 -23.53 -29.19
C ARG A 35 -7.78 -23.60 -30.18
N VAL A 36 -7.58 -24.35 -31.26
CA VAL A 36 -8.62 -24.64 -32.26
C VAL A 36 -9.28 -25.95 -31.89
N LYS A 37 -10.61 -25.95 -31.76
CA LYS A 37 -11.35 -27.21 -31.71
C LYS A 37 -11.53 -27.68 -33.15
N VAL A 38 -10.97 -28.83 -33.50
CA VAL A 38 -11.14 -29.39 -34.84
C VAL A 38 -12.55 -29.98 -34.91
N THR A 39 -13.48 -29.23 -35.50
CA THR A 39 -14.84 -29.71 -35.80
C THR A 39 -14.87 -30.13 -37.27
N PRO A 40 -15.51 -31.27 -37.64
CA PRO A 40 -15.70 -31.62 -39.04
C PRO A 40 -16.43 -30.50 -39.79
N LEU A 41 -15.96 -30.15 -40.99
CA LEU A 41 -16.63 -29.18 -41.85
C LEU A 41 -18.06 -29.67 -42.13
N GLY A 42 -19.05 -28.92 -41.66
CA GLY A 42 -20.46 -29.14 -42.02
C GLY A 42 -20.71 -28.80 -43.50
N PRO A 43 -21.87 -29.19 -44.06
CA PRO A 43 -22.24 -28.82 -45.42
C PRO A 43 -22.27 -27.30 -45.58
N PRO A 44 -21.83 -26.76 -46.74
CA PRO A 44 -21.80 -25.32 -46.98
C PRO A 44 -23.21 -24.74 -46.90
N PRO A 45 -23.37 -23.51 -46.35
CA PRO A 45 -24.67 -22.85 -46.30
C PRO A 45 -25.21 -22.58 -47.72
N PRO A 46 -26.54 -22.53 -47.90
CA PRO A 46 -27.15 -22.25 -49.20
C PRO A 46 -26.70 -20.90 -49.78
N PRO A 47 -26.61 -20.76 -51.11
CA PRO A 47 -26.27 -19.51 -51.77
C PRO A 47 -27.21 -18.38 -51.32
N GLY A 48 -26.65 -17.25 -50.88
CA GLY A 48 -27.41 -16.07 -50.45
C GLY A 48 -27.77 -16.01 -48.96
N VAL A 49 -27.40 -17.02 -48.16
CA VAL A 49 -27.60 -16.99 -46.69
C VAL A 49 -26.34 -16.52 -46.00
N PHE A 50 -26.39 -15.35 -45.34
CA PHE A 50 -25.34 -14.91 -44.42
C PHE A 50 -25.51 -15.60 -43.08
N VAL A 51 -24.57 -16.49 -42.74
CA VAL A 51 -24.48 -17.08 -41.40
C VAL A 51 -23.41 -16.30 -40.62
N PRO A 52 -23.76 -15.59 -39.53
CA PRO A 52 -22.75 -14.90 -38.73
C PRO A 52 -21.78 -15.92 -38.13
N PRO A 53 -20.49 -15.57 -38.03
CA PRO A 53 -19.49 -16.48 -37.47
C PRO A 53 -19.87 -16.83 -36.02
N PRO A 54 -19.79 -18.11 -35.62
CA PRO A 54 -20.08 -18.53 -34.27
C PRO A 54 -19.23 -17.77 -33.25
N PRO A 55 -19.78 -17.47 -32.06
CA PRO A 55 -19.03 -16.77 -31.02
C PRO A 55 -17.83 -17.59 -30.53
N GLY A 56 -16.77 -16.88 -30.17
CA GLY A 56 -15.58 -17.46 -29.53
C GLY A 56 -15.78 -17.69 -28.03
N LYS A 57 -14.75 -18.31 -27.42
CA LYS A 57 -14.67 -18.55 -25.98
C LYS A 57 -13.36 -18.00 -25.43
N ILE A 58 -13.40 -17.50 -24.20
CA ILE A 58 -12.21 -17.11 -23.45
C ILE A 58 -12.13 -17.90 -22.15
N ILE A 59 -10.93 -18.31 -21.77
CA ILE A 59 -10.63 -18.89 -20.45
C ILE A 59 -9.62 -17.98 -19.77
N LEU A 60 -9.98 -17.45 -18.60
CA LEU A 60 -9.08 -16.68 -17.75
C LEU A 60 -8.51 -17.59 -16.66
N LYS A 61 -7.19 -17.61 -16.50
CA LYS A 61 -6.49 -18.38 -15.46
C LYS A 61 -5.50 -17.51 -14.71
N GLY A 62 -5.46 -17.66 -13.39
CA GLY A 62 -4.59 -16.84 -12.57
C GLY A 62 -4.58 -17.16 -11.10
N MET A 63 -3.99 -16.23 -10.35
CA MET A 63 -3.70 -16.29 -8.92
C MET A 63 -4.21 -15.03 -8.22
N THR A 64 -4.82 -15.20 -7.06
CA THR A 64 -5.27 -14.14 -6.15
C THR A 64 -5.37 -14.69 -4.72
N SER A 65 -5.96 -13.96 -3.78
CA SER A 65 -6.21 -14.46 -2.43
C SER A 65 -7.25 -15.59 -2.39
N PRO A 66 -7.09 -16.57 -1.49
CA PRO A 66 -8.08 -17.63 -1.28
C PRO A 66 -9.48 -17.08 -1.03
N PHE A 67 -10.49 -17.71 -1.65
CA PHE A 67 -11.90 -17.34 -1.52
C PHE A 67 -12.26 -15.90 -1.94
N ALA A 68 -11.36 -15.17 -2.59
CA ALA A 68 -11.64 -13.82 -3.06
C ALA A 68 -12.74 -13.81 -4.12
N ASN A 69 -13.59 -12.79 -4.09
CA ASN A 69 -14.64 -12.56 -5.09
C ASN A 69 -14.06 -11.78 -6.27
N LEU A 70 -14.00 -12.39 -7.45
CA LEU A 70 -13.51 -11.78 -8.67
C LEU A 70 -14.66 -11.18 -9.49
N THR A 71 -14.42 -9.98 -10.01
CA THR A 71 -15.30 -9.31 -10.97
C THR A 71 -14.54 -9.05 -12.26
N VAL A 72 -15.12 -9.49 -13.39
CA VAL A 72 -14.54 -9.32 -14.72
C VAL A 72 -15.37 -8.35 -15.54
N PHE A 73 -14.68 -7.42 -16.17
CA PHE A 73 -15.21 -6.45 -17.10
C PHE A 73 -14.81 -6.83 -18.53
N LYS A 74 -15.74 -6.66 -19.46
CA LYS A 74 -15.47 -6.65 -20.90
C LYS A 74 -15.87 -5.29 -21.43
N SER A 75 -14.88 -4.50 -21.89
CA SER A 75 -15.10 -3.16 -22.45
C SER A 75 -15.91 -2.26 -21.50
N GLY A 76 -15.56 -2.28 -20.22
CA GLY A 76 -16.17 -1.45 -19.17
C GLY A 76 -17.47 -2.01 -18.55
N THR A 77 -18.05 -3.08 -19.09
CA THR A 77 -19.27 -3.70 -18.54
C THR A 77 -18.94 -5.00 -17.82
N VAL A 78 -19.53 -5.24 -16.64
CA VAL A 78 -19.38 -6.51 -15.91
C VAL A 78 -19.92 -7.65 -16.77
N CYS A 79 -19.09 -8.66 -17.02
CA CYS A 79 -19.45 -9.83 -17.81
C CYS A 79 -19.41 -11.14 -17.02
N ALA A 80 -18.72 -11.16 -15.87
CA ALA A 80 -18.72 -12.31 -14.97
C ALA A 80 -18.35 -11.90 -13.53
N THR A 81 -18.90 -12.64 -12.58
CA THR A 81 -18.50 -12.64 -11.16
C THR A 81 -18.34 -14.09 -10.71
N PHE A 82 -17.31 -14.40 -9.94
CA PHE A 82 -17.03 -15.74 -9.43
C PHE A 82 -16.03 -15.68 -8.27
N GLN A 83 -15.80 -16.81 -7.60
CA GLN A 83 -14.90 -16.89 -6.45
C GLN A 83 -13.62 -17.68 -6.79
N ALA A 84 -12.47 -17.28 -6.22
CA ALA A 84 -11.25 -18.06 -6.25
C ALA A 84 -11.40 -19.36 -5.44
N SER A 85 -10.57 -20.35 -5.74
CA SER A 85 -10.47 -21.56 -4.92
C SER A 85 -9.88 -21.28 -3.53
N SER A 86 -9.91 -22.29 -2.65
CA SER A 86 -9.22 -22.26 -1.37
C SER A 86 -7.69 -22.18 -1.48
N SER A 87 -7.11 -22.49 -2.65
CA SER A 87 -5.68 -22.30 -2.91
C SER A 87 -5.34 -20.92 -3.43
N GLY A 88 -6.34 -20.08 -3.75
CA GLY A 88 -6.14 -18.78 -4.40
C GLY A 88 -5.95 -18.86 -5.93
N LEU A 89 -6.08 -20.06 -6.51
CA LEU A 89 -6.12 -20.24 -7.96
C LEU A 89 -7.51 -19.97 -8.49
N PHE A 90 -7.60 -19.47 -9.72
CA PHE A 90 -8.88 -19.25 -10.37
C PHE A 90 -8.86 -19.62 -11.85
N GLU A 91 -10.01 -20.11 -12.33
CA GLU A 91 -10.27 -20.39 -13.73
C GLU A 91 -11.71 -20.01 -14.07
N LYS A 92 -11.91 -19.23 -15.14
CA LYS A 92 -13.25 -18.84 -15.60
C LYS A 92 -13.37 -18.90 -17.12
N GLU A 93 -14.32 -19.70 -17.59
CA GLU A 93 -14.77 -19.68 -18.99
C GLU A 93 -15.83 -18.58 -19.20
N ILE A 94 -15.65 -17.77 -20.24
CA ILE A 94 -16.60 -16.77 -20.74
C ILE A 94 -16.93 -17.13 -22.19
N THR A 95 -18.20 -17.39 -22.45
CA THR A 95 -18.72 -17.81 -23.76
C THR A 95 -19.54 -16.71 -24.42
N GLY A 96 -19.93 -16.92 -25.68
CA GLY A 96 -20.82 -15.98 -26.38
C GLY A 96 -20.14 -14.67 -26.78
N ILE A 97 -18.81 -14.66 -26.91
CA ILE A 97 -18.07 -13.45 -27.26
C ILE A 97 -17.93 -13.38 -28.79
N LEU A 98 -18.49 -12.34 -29.39
CA LEU A 98 -18.35 -12.10 -30.83
C LEU A 98 -16.88 -11.93 -31.20
N VAL A 99 -16.52 -12.28 -32.44
CA VAL A 99 -15.17 -12.09 -32.97
C VAL A 99 -14.77 -10.63 -32.87
N GLY A 100 -13.57 -10.35 -32.37
CA GLY A 100 -13.08 -9.00 -32.17
C GLY A 100 -12.01 -8.92 -31.09
N THR A 101 -11.48 -7.71 -30.89
CA THR A 101 -10.50 -7.44 -29.84
C THR A 101 -11.19 -6.69 -28.71
N TYR A 102 -11.05 -7.20 -27.49
CA TYR A 102 -11.69 -6.61 -26.31
C TYR A 102 -10.67 -6.31 -25.22
N ASN A 103 -10.89 -5.22 -24.51
CA ASN A 103 -10.22 -4.95 -23.25
C ASN A 103 -10.98 -5.66 -22.13
N PHE A 104 -10.27 -6.53 -21.40
CA PHE A 104 -10.74 -7.17 -20.20
C PHE A 104 -10.09 -6.55 -18.98
N GLY A 105 -10.91 -6.24 -17.98
CA GLY A 105 -10.47 -5.83 -16.66
C GLY A 105 -10.87 -6.88 -15.64
N ILE A 106 -10.02 -7.16 -14.66
CA ILE A 106 -10.33 -8.05 -13.55
C ILE A 106 -9.78 -7.49 -12.24
N PHE A 107 -10.59 -7.50 -11.20
CA PHE A 107 -10.14 -7.26 -9.84
C PHE A 107 -10.72 -8.32 -8.90
N ALA A 108 -10.10 -8.48 -7.74
CA ALA A 108 -10.60 -9.31 -6.66
C ALA A 108 -10.94 -8.47 -5.43
N GLU A 109 -11.94 -8.91 -4.69
CA GLU A 109 -12.28 -8.45 -3.36
C GLU A 109 -11.94 -9.56 -2.36
N ASP A 110 -11.10 -9.27 -1.38
CA ASP A 110 -10.69 -10.25 -0.37
C ASP A 110 -11.81 -10.53 0.65
N THR A 111 -11.56 -11.49 1.55
CA THR A 111 -12.56 -11.91 2.54
C THR A 111 -12.89 -10.84 3.60
N GLU A 112 -12.15 -9.73 3.62
CA GLU A 112 -12.38 -8.57 4.48
C GLU A 112 -12.97 -7.37 3.69
N GLY A 113 -13.37 -7.57 2.43
CA GLY A 113 -13.99 -6.55 1.57
C GLY A 113 -13.02 -5.57 0.92
N ARG A 114 -11.71 -5.78 1.00
CA ARG A 114 -10.70 -4.92 0.37
C ARG A 114 -10.46 -5.34 -1.07
N LYS A 115 -10.19 -4.36 -1.95
CA LYS A 115 -10.07 -4.60 -3.39
C LYS A 115 -8.65 -4.51 -3.90
N THR A 116 -8.31 -5.38 -4.85
CA THR A 116 -7.08 -5.24 -5.65
C THR A 116 -7.20 -4.06 -6.62
N VAL A 117 -6.09 -3.64 -7.22
CA VAL A 117 -6.19 -2.83 -8.44
C VAL A 117 -6.80 -3.66 -9.57
N THR A 118 -7.39 -2.99 -10.56
CA THR A 118 -7.92 -3.68 -11.74
C THR A 118 -6.79 -3.97 -12.72
N SER A 119 -6.54 -5.25 -12.96
CA SER A 119 -5.62 -5.70 -14.01
C SER A 119 -6.34 -5.66 -15.35
N ASN A 120 -5.79 -4.92 -16.32
CA ASN A 120 -6.37 -4.78 -17.65
C ASN A 120 -5.49 -5.44 -18.72
N PHE A 121 -6.10 -6.16 -19.65
CA PHE A 121 -5.41 -6.81 -20.76
C PHE A 121 -6.28 -6.83 -22.03
N THR A 122 -5.64 -6.77 -23.19
CA THR A 122 -6.32 -6.74 -24.49
C THR A 122 -6.25 -8.11 -25.14
N VAL A 123 -7.41 -8.68 -25.48
CA VAL A 123 -7.52 -10.07 -25.96
C VAL A 123 -8.20 -10.11 -27.33
N PRO A 124 -7.55 -10.68 -28.36
CA PRO A 124 -8.21 -11.02 -29.61
C PRO A 124 -9.05 -12.31 -29.44
N VAL A 125 -10.30 -12.26 -29.88
CA VAL A 125 -11.24 -13.37 -29.86
C VAL A 125 -11.54 -13.82 -31.27
N PHE A 126 -11.36 -15.10 -31.52
CA PHE A 126 -11.58 -15.73 -32.82
C PHE A 126 -12.79 -16.65 -32.80
N SER A 127 -13.46 -16.80 -33.94
CA SER A 127 -14.60 -17.71 -34.09
C SER A 127 -14.17 -19.16 -33.89
N GLU A 128 -15.00 -19.95 -33.19
CA GLU A 128 -14.77 -21.39 -32.91
C GLU A 128 -13.44 -21.73 -32.22
N ARG A 129 -12.73 -20.73 -31.68
CA ARG A 129 -11.50 -20.92 -30.92
C ARG A 129 -11.72 -20.63 -29.45
N ILE A 130 -10.88 -21.28 -28.64
CA ILE A 130 -10.75 -20.99 -27.22
C ILE A 130 -9.49 -20.16 -27.05
N THR A 131 -9.63 -18.90 -26.66
CA THR A 131 -8.51 -18.05 -26.27
C THR A 131 -8.29 -18.16 -24.76
N THR A 132 -7.15 -18.70 -24.32
CA THR A 132 -6.77 -18.78 -22.92
C THR A 132 -5.83 -17.65 -22.57
N VAL A 133 -6.16 -16.90 -21.52
CA VAL A 133 -5.30 -15.89 -20.90
C VAL A 133 -4.83 -16.47 -19.56
N SER A 134 -3.54 -16.76 -19.45
CA SER A 134 -2.88 -17.32 -18.27
C SER A 134 -1.85 -16.34 -17.68
N GLY A 135 -1.37 -16.65 -16.48
CA GLY A 135 -0.39 -15.80 -15.78
C GLY A 135 -1.01 -14.57 -15.10
N ILE A 136 -2.34 -14.49 -15.00
CA ILE A 136 -2.99 -13.34 -14.36
C ILE A 136 -2.72 -13.38 -12.86
N PHE A 137 -1.79 -12.56 -12.38
CA PHE A 137 -1.51 -12.43 -10.95
C PHE A 137 -2.04 -11.10 -10.42
N LEU A 138 -3.12 -11.16 -9.63
CA LEU A 138 -3.72 -9.96 -9.04
C LEU A 138 -2.85 -9.40 -7.90
N SER A 139 -2.82 -8.07 -7.76
CA SER A 139 -2.07 -7.40 -6.71
C SER A 139 -2.50 -7.89 -5.32
N PRO A 140 -1.64 -7.79 -4.29
CA PRO A 140 -2.12 -7.92 -2.92
C PRO A 140 -3.20 -6.86 -2.66
N THR A 141 -4.21 -7.21 -1.85
CA THR A 141 -5.01 -6.19 -1.15
C THR A 141 -4.15 -5.57 -0.06
N ILE A 142 -4.42 -4.34 0.32
CA ILE A 142 -3.65 -3.62 1.33
C ILE A 142 -4.56 -2.81 2.23
N GLY A 143 -4.19 -2.70 3.49
CA GLY A 143 -4.80 -1.88 4.53
C GLY A 143 -3.76 -1.52 5.58
N ILE A 144 -4.05 -0.50 6.36
CA ILE A 144 -3.22 -0.05 7.48
C ILE A 144 -4.06 0.10 8.74
N SER A 145 -3.47 -0.09 9.91
CA SER A 145 -4.20 -0.02 11.19
C SER A 145 -4.63 1.39 11.56
N SER A 146 -3.90 2.42 11.11
CA SER A 146 -4.23 3.82 11.33
C SER A 146 -3.65 4.71 10.23
N THR A 147 -4.34 5.79 9.88
CA THR A 147 -3.87 6.81 8.92
C THR A 147 -3.04 7.91 9.60
N LYS A 148 -3.03 7.97 10.94
CA LYS A 148 -2.19 8.86 11.74
C LYS A 148 -1.54 8.04 12.85
N ILE A 149 -0.23 8.16 13.00
CA ILE A 149 0.51 7.37 13.98
C ILE A 149 1.54 8.25 14.68
N ILE A 150 1.68 8.09 15.99
CA ILE A 150 2.70 8.80 16.75
C ILE A 150 4.03 8.09 16.52
N LYS A 151 5.08 8.86 16.27
CA LYS A 151 6.43 8.31 16.10
C LYS A 151 6.83 7.47 17.32
N GLY A 152 7.29 6.25 17.04
CA GLY A 152 7.63 5.24 18.03
C GLY A 152 6.54 4.19 18.25
N GLU A 153 5.32 4.41 17.76
CA GLU A 153 4.29 3.38 17.70
C GLU A 153 4.50 2.43 16.51
N THR A 154 3.85 1.27 16.56
CA THR A 154 3.92 0.26 15.50
C THR A 154 2.72 0.37 14.55
N LEU A 155 2.99 0.63 13.26
CA LEU A 155 1.96 0.62 12.21
C LEU A 155 1.83 -0.79 11.63
N LYS A 156 0.63 -1.37 11.66
CA LYS A 156 0.35 -2.64 10.98
C LYS A 156 -0.06 -2.37 9.54
N ILE A 157 0.67 -2.95 8.60
CA ILE A 157 0.36 -2.96 7.16
C ILE A 157 -0.02 -4.39 6.81
N PHE A 158 -1.21 -4.60 6.26
CA PHE A 158 -1.77 -5.96 6.13
C PHE A 158 -2.69 -6.10 4.92
N GLY A 159 -2.93 -7.34 4.50
CA GLY A 159 -3.64 -7.62 3.26
C GLY A 159 -3.88 -9.10 3.04
N GLN A 160 -4.38 -9.44 1.85
CA GLN A 160 -4.48 -10.80 1.36
C GLN A 160 -3.92 -10.90 -0.06
N VAL A 161 -3.29 -12.03 -0.37
CA VAL A 161 -2.74 -12.34 -1.70
C VAL A 161 -2.62 -13.86 -1.88
N PHE A 162 -2.12 -14.32 -3.03
CA PHE A 162 -1.86 -15.73 -3.28
C PHE A 162 -0.87 -16.33 -2.26
N PRO A 163 -1.17 -17.46 -1.59
CA PRO A 163 -0.35 -17.97 -0.48
C PRO A 163 1.10 -18.32 -0.86
N GLN A 164 1.33 -18.85 -2.06
CA GLN A 164 2.67 -19.22 -2.54
C GLN A 164 3.37 -18.02 -3.20
N SER A 165 3.49 -16.92 -2.45
CA SER A 165 4.15 -15.71 -2.92
C SER A 165 4.94 -15.02 -1.81
N ARG A 166 5.76 -14.05 -2.18
CA ARG A 166 6.39 -13.07 -1.29
C ARG A 166 5.80 -11.69 -1.59
N VAL A 167 5.43 -10.96 -0.54
CA VAL A 167 4.95 -9.58 -0.64
C VAL A 167 6.11 -8.62 -0.41
N GLU A 168 6.33 -7.72 -1.36
CA GLU A 168 7.25 -6.59 -1.23
C GLU A 168 6.45 -5.32 -0.95
N ILE A 169 6.78 -4.63 0.14
CA ILE A 169 6.08 -3.47 0.69
C ILE A 169 6.99 -2.25 0.51
N PHE A 170 6.49 -1.23 -0.18
CA PHE A 170 7.22 -0.04 -0.56
C PHE A 170 6.67 1.15 0.22
N ILE A 171 7.56 1.85 0.93
CA ILE A 171 7.22 3.01 1.75
C ILE A 171 7.96 4.24 1.19
N PHE A 172 7.19 5.23 0.74
CA PHE A 172 7.65 6.49 0.16
C PHE A 172 7.46 7.64 1.15
N PRO A 173 8.29 8.70 1.12
CA PRO A 173 9.30 9.02 0.10
C PRO A 173 10.68 8.36 0.31
N GLU A 174 10.90 7.66 1.43
CA GLU A 174 12.21 7.12 1.79
C GLU A 174 12.65 5.91 0.94
N ASN A 175 11.77 5.40 0.07
CA ASN A 175 11.99 4.22 -0.78
C ASN A 175 12.40 2.98 0.04
N ILE A 176 11.84 2.83 1.24
CA ILE A 176 12.07 1.67 2.08
C ILE A 176 11.31 0.49 1.46
N VAL A 177 12.00 -0.63 1.28
CA VAL A 177 11.40 -1.90 0.83
C VAL A 177 11.47 -2.91 1.98
N LYS A 178 10.33 -3.51 2.30
CA LYS A 178 10.18 -4.56 3.32
C LYS A 178 9.51 -5.78 2.69
N GLU A 179 9.65 -6.92 3.35
CA GLU A 179 9.08 -8.16 2.86
C GLU A 179 8.15 -8.79 3.90
N SER A 180 7.11 -9.47 3.43
CA SER A 180 6.23 -10.31 4.24
C SER A 180 5.87 -11.57 3.47
N MET A 181 5.66 -12.67 4.21
CA MET A 181 5.23 -13.94 3.66
C MET A 181 3.76 -14.16 4.03
N PRO A 182 2.86 -14.31 3.04
CA PRO A 182 1.48 -14.68 3.29
C PRO A 182 1.40 -16.04 3.98
N SER A 183 0.43 -16.19 4.87
CA SER A 183 0.09 -17.49 5.43
C SER A 183 -0.76 -18.32 4.46
N THR A 184 -1.14 -19.54 4.85
CA THR A 184 -1.85 -20.49 3.97
C THR A 184 -3.24 -20.03 3.55
N ASP A 185 -3.85 -19.11 4.30
CA ASP A 185 -5.12 -18.47 3.94
C ASP A 185 -4.94 -17.19 3.08
N GLY A 186 -3.70 -16.89 2.71
CA GLY A 186 -3.33 -15.73 1.91
C GLY A 186 -3.18 -14.43 2.69
N LYS A 187 -3.43 -14.42 4.01
CA LYS A 187 -3.24 -13.22 4.85
C LYS A 187 -1.77 -12.93 5.06
N TRP A 188 -1.40 -11.66 4.92
CA TRP A 188 -0.06 -11.16 5.23
C TRP A 188 -0.15 -9.92 6.12
N ILE A 189 0.87 -9.74 6.96
CA ILE A 189 1.01 -8.60 7.85
C ILE A 189 2.48 -8.22 7.96
N PHE A 190 2.75 -6.93 8.09
CA PHE A 190 4.04 -6.36 8.42
C PHE A 190 3.86 -5.31 9.52
N GLU A 191 4.65 -5.43 10.57
CA GLU A 191 4.65 -4.51 11.70
C GLU A 191 5.80 -3.52 11.53
N LEU A 192 5.46 -2.30 11.13
CA LEU A 192 6.42 -1.22 10.89
C LEU A 192 6.66 -0.45 12.19
N ASP A 193 7.89 -0.54 12.71
CA ASP A 193 8.37 0.38 13.74
C ASP A 193 8.58 1.77 13.14
N THR A 194 7.82 2.76 13.59
CA THR A 194 7.89 4.13 13.07
C THR A 194 9.08 4.93 13.61
N ASN A 195 9.87 4.40 14.55
CA ASN A 195 11.11 5.06 14.99
C ASN A 195 12.11 5.29 13.85
N VAL A 196 12.08 4.42 12.84
CA VAL A 196 12.96 4.54 11.66
C VAL A 196 12.53 5.67 10.72
N LEU A 197 11.30 6.17 10.88
CA LEU A 197 10.73 7.22 10.04
C LEU A 197 10.91 8.59 10.68
N LYS A 198 10.98 9.61 9.82
CA LYS A 198 10.84 11.01 10.24
C LYS A 198 9.36 11.36 10.37
N GLU A 199 9.11 12.49 10.98
CA GLU A 199 7.77 13.08 11.00
C GLU A 199 7.42 13.56 9.59
N GLY A 200 6.17 13.36 9.20
CA GLY A 200 5.69 13.74 7.87
C GLY A 200 4.76 12.72 7.23
N GLU A 201 4.42 12.99 5.97
CA GLU A 201 3.52 12.17 5.18
C GLU A 201 4.29 11.05 4.46
N TYR A 202 3.71 9.86 4.51
CA TYR A 202 4.22 8.67 3.85
C TYR A 202 3.13 8.01 3.01
N GLN A 203 3.56 7.25 2.01
CA GLN A 203 2.69 6.40 1.22
C GLN A 203 3.20 4.97 1.24
N VAL A 204 2.28 4.01 1.32
CA VAL A 204 2.59 2.59 1.26
C VAL A 204 1.87 1.91 0.09
N GLN A 205 2.61 1.08 -0.62
CA GLN A 205 2.13 0.19 -1.68
C GLN A 205 2.73 -1.20 -1.49
N ALA A 206 2.10 -2.22 -2.02
CA ALA A 206 2.63 -3.58 -2.01
C ALA A 206 2.50 -4.23 -3.38
N LYS A 207 3.45 -5.10 -3.75
CA LYS A 207 3.31 -6.03 -4.88
C LYS A 207 3.70 -7.43 -4.41
N ALA A 208 3.33 -8.46 -5.16
CA ALA A 208 3.66 -9.83 -4.84
C ALA A 208 4.42 -10.51 -5.98
N ILE A 209 5.27 -11.46 -5.61
CA ILE A 209 6.04 -12.31 -6.53
C ILE A 209 5.76 -13.75 -6.14
N SER A 210 5.20 -14.55 -7.06
CA SER A 210 4.91 -15.96 -6.81
C SER A 210 6.19 -16.78 -6.82
N THR A 211 6.16 -17.98 -6.23
CA THR A 211 7.29 -18.92 -6.26
C THR A 211 7.70 -19.31 -7.68
N ASP A 212 6.75 -19.28 -8.62
CA ASP A 212 6.94 -19.59 -10.03
C ASP A 212 7.44 -18.39 -10.86
N GLY A 213 7.71 -17.25 -10.21
CA GLY A 213 8.31 -16.07 -10.83
C GLY A 213 7.32 -15.05 -11.40
N TYR A 214 6.00 -15.28 -11.31
CA TYR A 214 5.02 -14.28 -11.73
C TYR A 214 5.01 -13.09 -10.79
N GLN A 215 4.98 -11.88 -11.35
CA GLN A 215 4.90 -10.64 -10.59
C GLN A 215 3.53 -9.99 -10.75
N SER A 216 2.93 -9.55 -9.64
CA SER A 216 1.67 -8.78 -9.67
C SER A 216 1.91 -7.31 -10.03
N LEU A 217 0.84 -6.57 -10.31
CA LEU A 217 0.85 -5.10 -10.22
C LEU A 217 1.05 -4.63 -8.77
N PHE A 218 1.41 -3.36 -8.60
CA PHE A 218 1.29 -2.69 -7.30
C PHE A 218 -0.17 -2.62 -6.85
N SER A 219 -0.37 -2.68 -5.53
CA SER A 219 -1.64 -2.45 -4.86
C SER A 219 -2.05 -0.97 -4.96
N GLN A 220 -3.19 -0.65 -4.33
CA GLN A 220 -3.54 0.74 -4.08
C GLN A 220 -2.46 1.43 -3.23
N SER A 221 -2.28 2.74 -3.42
CA SER A 221 -1.45 3.59 -2.57
C SER A 221 -2.25 4.06 -1.38
N ILE A 222 -1.79 3.77 -0.17
CA ILE A 222 -2.41 4.28 1.07
C ILE A 222 -1.47 5.28 1.72
N SER A 223 -1.98 6.48 2.02
CA SER A 223 -1.24 7.51 2.74
C SER A 223 -1.41 7.38 4.25
N PHE A 224 -0.34 7.65 5.00
CA PHE A 224 -0.38 7.80 6.45
C PHE A 224 0.55 8.94 6.91
N LEU A 225 0.26 9.49 8.08
CA LEU A 225 1.00 10.60 8.68
C LEU A 225 1.71 10.15 9.95
N VAL A 226 3.02 10.36 10.00
CA VAL A 226 3.84 10.18 11.21
C VAL A 226 3.89 11.52 11.95
N LEU A 227 3.35 11.53 13.16
CA LEU A 227 3.29 12.71 14.03
C LEU A 227 4.43 12.68 15.05
N ALA A 228 4.89 13.87 15.45
CA ALA A 228 5.74 14.01 16.62
C ALA A 228 5.04 13.39 17.84
N PRO A 229 5.79 12.76 18.76
CA PRO A 229 5.28 12.49 20.09
C PRO A 229 4.73 13.80 20.69
N PRO A 230 3.60 13.76 21.41
CA PRO A 230 3.14 14.94 22.11
C PRO A 230 4.27 15.44 23.02
N GLU A 231 4.63 16.71 22.88
CA GLU A 231 5.55 17.35 23.81
C GLU A 231 4.91 17.29 25.19
N VAL A 232 5.56 16.60 26.12
CA VAL A 232 5.17 16.66 27.53
C VAL A 232 5.66 18.01 28.04
N ILE A 233 4.79 19.01 28.03
CA ILE A 233 5.10 20.33 28.58
C ILE A 233 5.01 20.21 30.10
N CYS A 234 6.16 20.22 30.78
CA CYS A 234 6.21 20.28 32.24
C CYS A 234 5.57 21.59 32.70
N LYS A 235 4.46 21.53 33.45
CA LYS A 235 3.77 22.70 34.00
C LYS A 235 4.41 23.15 35.32
N GLY A 236 5.73 23.38 35.29
CA GLY A 236 6.48 23.63 36.51
C GLY A 236 6.55 22.38 37.39
N ALA A 237 6.15 22.52 38.66
CA ALA A 237 6.29 21.46 39.67
C ALA A 237 5.06 20.55 39.84
N ASP A 238 4.02 20.72 39.00
CA ASP A 238 2.87 19.80 38.91
C ASP A 238 3.30 18.58 38.08
N LEU A 239 3.79 17.54 38.76
CA LEU A 239 4.40 16.36 38.16
C LEU A 239 3.37 15.29 37.77
N ASN A 240 2.15 15.38 38.30
CA ASN A 240 1.04 14.46 38.00
C ASN A 240 0.00 15.08 37.03
N PHE A 241 0.12 16.36 36.70
CA PHE A 241 -0.74 17.16 35.81
C PHE A 241 -2.20 17.32 36.30
N ASP A 242 -2.44 17.29 37.60
CA ASP A 242 -3.78 17.48 38.18
C ASP A 242 -4.18 18.95 38.40
N GLY A 243 -3.25 19.88 38.15
CA GLY A 243 -3.44 21.33 38.29
C GLY A 243 -3.07 21.87 39.66
N LYS A 244 -2.48 21.06 40.54
CA LYS A 244 -1.94 21.46 41.85
C LYS A 244 -0.46 21.06 41.98
N VAL A 245 0.20 21.64 42.98
CA VAL A 245 1.53 21.22 43.44
C VAL A 245 1.40 20.89 44.92
N ASP A 246 1.39 19.60 45.25
CA ASP A 246 1.17 19.13 46.61
C ASP A 246 2.03 17.91 46.98
N LEU A 247 1.64 17.19 48.04
CA LEU A 247 2.37 16.04 48.56
C LEU A 247 2.49 14.89 47.54
N ILE A 248 1.57 14.80 46.59
CA ILE A 248 1.61 13.80 45.52
C ILE A 248 2.77 14.13 44.58
N ASP A 249 2.90 15.38 44.13
CA ASP A 249 4.03 15.81 43.29
C ASP A 249 5.34 15.64 44.03
N PHE A 250 5.40 16.00 45.31
CA PHE A 250 6.59 15.77 46.13
C PHE A 250 6.97 14.30 46.23
N SER A 251 5.98 13.40 46.34
CA SER A 251 6.25 11.95 46.33
C SER A 251 6.84 11.48 44.99
N ILE A 252 6.43 12.08 43.88
CA ILE A 252 6.99 11.81 42.54
C ILE A 252 8.41 12.36 42.46
N LEU A 253 8.67 13.58 42.91
CA LEU A 253 10.01 14.17 42.96
C LEU A 253 10.98 13.29 43.74
N LEU A 254 10.58 12.87 44.95
CA LEU A 254 11.40 11.99 45.80
C LEU A 254 11.66 10.62 45.17
N TYR A 255 10.71 10.09 44.40
CA TYR A 255 10.93 8.84 43.67
C TYR A 255 12.08 8.96 42.65
N PHE A 256 12.27 10.14 42.06
CA PHE A 256 13.33 10.42 41.09
C PHE A 256 14.59 11.05 41.71
N TRP A 257 14.66 11.20 43.04
CA TRP A 257 15.77 11.86 43.74
C TRP A 257 17.15 11.32 43.37
N GLU A 258 18.12 12.21 43.13
CA GLU A 258 19.50 11.94 42.68
C GLU A 258 19.62 11.18 41.35
N GLN A 259 18.52 10.91 40.64
CA GLN A 259 18.58 10.29 39.32
C GLN A 259 19.05 11.31 38.29
N LYS A 260 20.01 10.88 37.47
CA LYS A 260 20.46 11.65 36.30
C LYS A 260 19.64 11.24 35.09
N ASN A 261 19.15 12.22 34.33
CA ASN A 261 18.22 12.00 33.21
C ASN A 261 17.03 11.08 33.62
N PRO A 262 16.22 11.47 34.63
CA PRO A 262 15.13 10.64 35.12
C PRO A 262 14.14 10.29 34.01
N LYS A 263 13.49 9.11 34.11
CA LYS A 263 12.48 8.68 33.14
C LYS A 263 11.31 9.68 33.04
N ASN A 264 10.92 10.27 34.16
CA ASN A 264 10.07 11.46 34.16
C ASN A 264 10.97 12.70 34.14
N PHE A 265 11.24 13.24 32.96
CA PHE A 265 12.10 14.40 32.82
C PHE A 265 11.52 15.67 33.46
N CYS A 266 10.21 15.73 33.74
CA CYS A 266 9.63 16.86 34.47
C CYS A 266 9.98 16.87 35.96
N ALA A 267 10.48 15.75 36.52
CA ALA A 267 10.96 15.73 37.91
C ALA A 267 12.27 16.51 38.10
N ASP A 268 13.06 16.66 37.03
CA ASP A 268 14.16 17.62 36.93
C ASP A 268 13.55 18.95 36.46
N ILE A 269 13.07 19.72 37.44
CA ILE A 269 12.24 20.91 37.24
C ILE A 269 13.09 22.05 36.65
N ASN A 270 14.38 22.12 37.01
CA ASN A 270 15.30 23.13 36.49
C ASN A 270 16.01 22.72 35.18
N GLN A 271 15.89 21.44 34.78
CA GLN A 271 16.47 20.83 33.58
C GLN A 271 18.01 20.84 33.55
N ASP A 272 18.66 20.71 34.70
CA ASP A 272 20.13 20.65 34.80
C ASP A 272 20.72 19.23 34.67
N GLY A 273 19.85 18.23 34.56
CA GLY A 273 20.17 16.83 34.31
C GLY A 273 20.19 15.95 35.55
N ILE A 274 19.91 16.46 36.75
CA ILE A 274 19.80 15.70 38.01
C ILE A 274 18.62 16.19 38.84
N VAL A 275 17.90 15.27 39.50
CA VAL A 275 16.86 15.67 40.47
C VAL A 275 17.51 15.89 41.84
N ASP A 276 17.54 17.12 42.33
CA ASP A 276 18.17 17.45 43.60
C ASP A 276 17.44 18.55 44.41
N LEU A 277 18.17 19.13 45.37
CA LEU A 277 17.64 20.17 46.25
C LEU A 277 17.16 21.42 45.51
N ILE A 278 17.71 21.71 44.34
CA ILE A 278 17.29 22.84 43.51
C ILE A 278 15.89 22.58 42.98
N ASP A 279 15.59 21.39 42.46
CA ASP A 279 14.24 21.03 42.02
C ASP A 279 13.25 21.07 43.16
N PHE A 280 13.63 20.51 44.32
CA PHE A 280 12.80 20.62 45.53
C PHE A 280 12.51 22.08 45.90
N SER A 281 13.51 22.95 45.81
CA SER A 281 13.32 24.37 46.11
C SER A 281 12.32 25.05 45.16
N ILE A 282 12.32 24.66 43.88
CA ILE A 282 11.38 25.17 42.88
C ILE A 282 9.98 24.60 43.14
N MET A 283 9.86 23.33 43.50
CA MET A 283 8.58 22.73 43.87
C MET A 283 7.95 23.45 45.06
N MET A 284 8.73 23.72 46.10
CA MET A 284 8.24 24.47 47.27
C MET A 284 7.82 25.90 46.93
N TYR A 285 8.43 26.52 45.91
CA TYR A 285 8.01 27.83 45.42
C TYR A 285 6.62 27.79 44.76
N TYR A 286 6.31 26.71 44.02
CA TYR A 286 5.03 26.53 43.34
C TYR A 286 3.95 25.84 44.17
N TRP A 287 4.23 25.54 45.44
CA TRP A 287 3.34 24.78 46.32
C TRP A 287 1.95 25.40 46.45
N THR A 288 0.90 24.61 46.20
CA THR A 288 -0.50 25.07 46.26
C THR A 288 -1.30 24.49 47.42
N GLY A 289 -0.77 23.49 48.13
CA GLY A 289 -1.41 22.90 49.32
C GLY A 289 -2.01 21.53 49.08
#